data_AF-A0A2H3L631-F1
#
_entry.id   AF-A0A2H3L631-F1
#
_cell.length_a   1.000
_cell.length_b   1.000
_cell.length_c   1.000
_cell.angle_alpha   90.00
_cell.angle_beta   90.00
_cell.angle_gamma   90.00
#
_symmetry.space_group_name_H-M   'P 1'
#
loop_
_entity.id
_entity.type
_entity.pdbx_description
1 polymer ?
#
loop_
_entity_poly.entity_id
_entity_poly.type
_entity_poly.pdbx_seq_one_letter_code
_entity_poly.pdbx_strand_id
1 'polypeptide(L)'
;MRQFRFDWRWVALLGFIVVLANAQTLPWPVIVLTFWGGGGYLLWQAWQAWTLTGGRLPGARETTRVTYWRGQRIETAGSPRRLRSFTWGELAPVVLYGLIGLALVFAGLASLLRAV
;
A
#
# COMPACT_ATOMS: atom_id res chain seq x y z
N MET A 1 28.97 -11.74 17.52
CA MET A 1 28.97 -10.32 17.07
C MET A 1 27.61 -10.04 16.45
N ARG A 2 26.78 -9.17 17.05
CA ARG A 2 25.43 -8.86 16.53
C ARG A 2 25.58 -8.03 15.25
N GLN A 3 25.10 -8.55 14.13
CA GLN A 3 25.04 -7.81 12.88
C GLN A 3 24.06 -6.64 13.07
N PHE A 4 24.58 -5.41 13.06
CA PHE A 4 23.74 -4.22 12.96
C PHE A 4 23.05 -4.25 11.60
N ARG A 5 21.80 -4.69 11.57
CA ARG A 5 20.96 -4.59 10.37
C ARG A 5 20.49 -3.15 10.29
N PHE A 6 21.23 -2.35 9.53
CA PHE A 6 20.83 -0.98 9.24
C PHE A 6 19.53 -0.99 8.44
N ASP A 7 18.44 -0.55 9.07
CA ASP A 7 17.13 -0.44 8.41
C ASP A 7 16.94 0.99 7.91
N TRP A 8 17.02 1.16 6.59
CA TRP A 8 16.87 2.43 5.89
C TRP A 8 15.53 3.13 6.18
N ARG A 9 14.52 2.39 6.64
CA ARG A 9 13.21 2.93 7.02
C ARG A 9 13.32 3.96 8.13
N TRP A 10 14.28 3.81 9.05
CA TRP A 10 14.51 4.80 10.10
C TRP A 10 15.06 6.11 9.54
N VAL A 11 15.92 6.04 8.53
CA VAL A 11 16.43 7.25 7.85
C VAL A 11 15.30 7.95 7.10
N ALA A 12 14.48 7.19 6.38
CA ALA A 12 13.31 7.74 5.69
C ALA A 12 12.33 8.41 6.66
N LEU A 13 12.06 7.77 7.80
CA LEU A 13 11.20 8.33 8.85
C LEU A 13 11.79 9.62 9.45
N LEU A 14 13.09 9.62 9.77
CA LEU A 14 13.78 10.82 10.25
C LEU A 14 13.70 11.96 9.23
N GLY A 15 13.99 11.69 7.97
CA GLY A 15 13.86 12.66 6.89
C GLY A 15 12.44 13.22 6.79
N PHE A 16 11.43 12.36 6.87
CA PHE A 16 10.03 12.76 6.86
C PHE A 16 9.68 13.68 8.04
N ILE A 17 10.11 13.34 9.25
CA ILE A 17 9.89 14.16 10.45
C ILE A 17 10.57 15.52 10.32
N VAL A 18 11.80 15.56 9.81
CA VAL A 18 12.54 16.82 9.59
C VAL A 18 11.78 17.72 8.59
N VAL A 19 11.28 17.15 7.49
CA VAL A 19 10.46 17.91 6.53
C VAL A 19 9.18 18.43 7.20
N LEU A 20 8.51 17.60 8.00
CA LEU A 20 7.28 18.00 8.71
C LEU A 20 7.54 19.13 9.70
N ALA A 21 8.63 19.04 10.48
CA ALA A 21 9.02 20.04 11.45
C ALA A 21 9.41 21.38 10.80
N ASN A 22 9.93 21.33 9.57
CA ASN A 22 10.36 22.51 8.81
C ASN A 22 9.40 22.84 7.65
N ALA A 23 8.17 22.35 7.69
CA ALA A 23 7.23 22.52 6.58
C ALA A 23 6.88 23.98 6.28
N GLN A 24 7.09 24.90 7.24
CA GLN A 24 6.85 26.33 7.03
C GLN A 24 8.00 27.04 6.31
N THR A 25 9.22 26.50 6.37
CA THR A 25 10.42 27.13 5.80
C THR A 25 10.85 26.46 4.49
N LEU A 26 10.37 25.25 4.21
CA LEU A 26 10.71 24.50 3.02
C LEU A 26 9.93 24.96 1.79
N PRO A 27 10.56 24.90 0.59
CA PRO A 27 9.85 25.13 -0.67
C PRO A 27 8.68 24.15 -0.82
N TRP A 28 7.52 24.65 -1.27
CA TRP A 28 6.33 23.84 -1.48
C TRP A 28 6.54 22.57 -2.32
N PRO A 29 7.44 22.52 -3.34
CA PRO A 29 7.66 21.29 -4.10
C PRO A 29 8.22 20.15 -3.24
N VAL A 30 9.07 20.47 -2.27
CA VAL A 30 9.67 19.49 -1.36
C VAL A 30 8.59 18.88 -0.46
N ILE A 31 7.67 19.71 0.02
CA ILE A 31 6.54 19.29 0.86
C ILE A 31 5.60 18.39 0.07
N VAL A 32 5.21 18.80 -1.14
CA VAL A 32 4.34 18.02 -2.03
C VAL A 32 4.98 16.68 -2.36
N LEU A 33 6.25 16.65 -2.77
CA LEU A 33 6.96 15.40 -3.07
C LEU A 33 7.05 14.48 -1.85
N THR A 34 7.29 15.04 -0.67
CA THR A 34 7.37 14.27 0.58
C THR A 34 6.02 13.65 0.93
N PHE A 35 4.92 14.41 0.81
CA PHE A 35 3.58 13.92 1.08
C PHE A 35 3.06 12.94 0.04
N TRP A 36 3.30 13.19 -1.24
CA TRP A 36 2.92 12.28 -2.31
C TRP A 36 3.75 10.99 -2.26
N GLY A 37 5.07 11.11 -2.04
CA GLY A 37 5.96 9.97 -1.91
C GLY A 37 5.64 9.13 -0.68
N GLY A 38 5.52 9.75 0.50
CA GLY A 38 5.15 9.06 1.74
C GLY A 38 3.75 8.46 1.70
N GLY A 39 2.76 9.25 1.25
CA GLY A 39 1.38 8.81 1.10
C GLY A 39 1.22 7.67 0.09
N GLY A 40 1.85 7.80 -1.07
CA GLY A 40 1.87 6.77 -2.10
C GLY A 40 2.54 5.48 -1.63
N TYR A 41 3.66 5.58 -0.89
CA TYR A 41 4.32 4.41 -0.29
C TYR A 41 3.42 3.69 0.72
N LEU A 42 2.72 4.43 1.59
CA LEU A 42 1.80 3.83 2.55
C LEU A 42 0.59 3.18 1.86
N LEU A 43 0.03 3.81 0.83
CA LEU A 43 -1.04 3.21 0.03
C LEU A 43 -0.57 1.92 -0.67
N TRP A 44 0.66 1.91 -1.18
CA TRP A 44 1.26 0.70 -1.74
C TRP A 44 1.44 -0.40 -0.68
N GLN A 45 1.87 -0.06 0.54
CA GLN A 45 1.94 -1.03 1.64
C GLN A 45 0.56 -1.54 2.06
N ALA A 46 -0.45 -0.66 2.13
CA ALA A 46 -1.84 -1.04 2.40
C ALA A 46 -2.34 -2.04 1.34
N TRP A 47 -2.02 -1.78 0.08
CA TRP A 47 -2.35 -2.67 -1.04
C TRP A 47 -1.66 -4.02 -0.95
N GLN A 48 -0.34 -4.05 -0.68
CA GLN A 48 0.40 -5.30 -0.49
C GLN A 48 -0.19 -6.09 0.68
N ALA A 49 -0.45 -5.43 1.82
CA ALA A 49 -1.09 -6.08 2.96
C ALA A 49 -2.48 -6.62 2.62
N TRP A 50 -3.30 -5.87 1.88
CA TRP A 50 -4.63 -6.30 1.44
C TRP A 50 -4.58 -7.55 0.54
N THR A 51 -3.68 -7.55 -0.46
CA THR A 51 -3.53 -8.68 -1.40
C THR A 51 -2.97 -9.93 -0.72
N LEU A 52 -2.06 -9.78 0.24
CA LEU A 52 -1.50 -10.89 1.02
C LEU A 52 -2.53 -11.53 1.95
N THR A 53 -3.45 -10.75 2.51
CA THR A 53 -4.55 -11.24 3.36
C THR A 53 -5.69 -11.88 2.53
N GLY A 54 -5.55 -11.95 1.21
CA GLY A 54 -6.54 -12.56 0.32
C GLY A 54 -7.67 -11.61 -0.09
N GLY A 55 -7.53 -10.31 0.17
CA GLY A 55 -8.40 -9.29 -0.37
C GLY A 55 -8.25 -9.20 -1.90
N ARG A 56 -9.19 -9.76 -2.64
CA ARG A 56 -9.32 -9.49 -4.08
C ARG A 56 -10.07 -8.18 -4.27
N LEU A 57 -9.63 -7.38 -5.25
CA LEU A 57 -10.48 -6.30 -5.75
C LEU A 57 -11.78 -6.88 -6.29
N PRO A 58 -12.91 -6.17 -6.15
CA PRO A 58 -14.11 -6.48 -6.92
C PRO A 58 -13.71 -6.49 -8.41
N GLY A 59 -13.80 -7.66 -9.07
CA GLY A 59 -13.45 -7.84 -10.49
C GLY A 59 -12.12 -8.54 -10.78
N ALA A 60 -11.37 -9.02 -9.78
CA ALA A 60 -10.19 -9.86 -10.02
C ALA A 60 -10.62 -11.21 -10.65
N ARG A 61 -10.44 -11.30 -11.99
CA ARG A 61 -10.85 -12.43 -12.84
C ARG A 61 -10.58 -13.79 -12.18
N GLU A 62 -11.62 -14.62 -12.16
CA GLU A 62 -11.47 -16.05 -11.93
C GLU A 62 -10.52 -16.60 -12.99
N THR A 63 -9.37 -17.11 -12.55
CA THR A 63 -8.44 -17.78 -13.43
C THR A 63 -9.00 -19.16 -13.73
N THR A 64 -9.71 -19.30 -14.85
CA THR A 64 -10.13 -20.60 -15.38
C THR A 64 -8.88 -21.41 -15.72
N ARG A 65 -8.65 -22.51 -14.99
CA ARG A 65 -7.55 -23.42 -15.29
C ARG A 65 -8.05 -24.43 -16.32
N VAL A 66 -7.52 -24.33 -17.53
CA VAL A 66 -7.75 -25.34 -18.57
C VAL A 66 -6.73 -26.44 -18.38
N THR A 67 -7.20 -27.67 -18.14
CA THR A 67 -6.35 -28.86 -18.07
C THR A 67 -6.77 -29.81 -19.18
N TYR A 68 -5.81 -30.35 -19.92
CA TYR A 68 -6.06 -31.36 -20.94
C TYR A 68 -5.77 -32.74 -20.35
N TRP A 69 -6.74 -33.64 -20.41
CA TRP A 69 -6.58 -35.02 -19.93
C TRP A 69 -7.27 -35.99 -20.89
N ARG A 70 -6.55 -37.02 -21.33
CA ARG A 70 -7.06 -38.04 -22.29
C ARG A 70 -7.76 -37.45 -23.53
N GLY A 71 -7.24 -36.34 -24.06
CA GLY A 71 -7.82 -35.66 -25.23
C GLY A 71 -9.08 -34.83 -24.94
N GLN A 72 -9.58 -34.81 -23.69
CA GLN A 72 -10.66 -33.91 -23.29
C GLN A 72 -10.11 -32.63 -22.68
N ARG A 73 -10.76 -31.51 -23.04
CA ARG A 73 -10.54 -30.20 -22.45
C ARG A 73 -11.41 -30.07 -21.20
N ILE A 74 -10.79 -30.03 -20.04
CA ILE A 74 -11.48 -29.82 -18.76
C ILE A 74 -11.25 -28.37 -18.35
N GLU A 75 -12.30 -27.55 -18.46
CA GLU A 75 -12.31 -26.20 -17.91
C GLU A 75 -12.67 -26.30 -16.43
N THR A 76 -11.67 -26.17 -15.57
CA THR A 76 -11.92 -26.07 -14.13
C THR A 76 -12.05 -24.58 -13.81
N ALA A 77 -13.26 -24.14 -13.49
CA ALA A 77 -13.43 -22.86 -12.79
C ALA A 77 -12.56 -22.96 -11.54
N GLY A 78 -11.53 -22.10 -11.44
CA GLY A 78 -10.62 -22.13 -10.30
C GLY A 78 -11.45 -22.06 -9.03
N SER A 79 -11.28 -23.04 -8.12
CA SER A 79 -12.04 -23.13 -6.87
C SER A 79 -12.18 -21.73 -6.27
N PRO A 80 -13.41 -21.27 -5.95
CA PRO A 80 -13.56 -20.00 -5.25
C PRO A 80 -12.78 -20.14 -3.96
N ARG A 81 -11.61 -19.48 -3.89
CA ARG A 81 -10.80 -19.42 -2.67
C ARG A 81 -11.76 -18.89 -1.61
N ARG A 82 -12.16 -19.78 -0.70
CA ARG A 82 -13.13 -19.49 0.36
C ARG A 82 -12.72 -18.16 0.99
N LEU A 83 -13.68 -17.24 1.11
CA LEU A 83 -13.52 -16.02 1.90
C LEU A 83 -13.00 -16.44 3.27
N ARG A 84 -11.71 -16.26 3.50
CA ARG A 84 -11.09 -16.49 4.79
C ARG A 84 -11.70 -15.46 5.74
N SER A 85 -12.13 -15.89 6.92
CA SER A 85 -12.56 -14.96 7.96
C SER A 85 -11.37 -14.07 8.29
N PHE A 86 -11.43 -12.81 7.88
CA PHE A 86 -10.42 -11.82 8.16
C PHE A 86 -10.31 -11.64 9.67
N THR A 87 -9.10 -11.75 10.21
CA THR A 87 -8.87 -11.46 11.62
C THR A 87 -8.57 -9.98 11.76
N TRP A 88 -9.06 -9.31 12.82
CA TRP A 88 -8.81 -7.88 13.07
C TRP A 88 -7.32 -7.51 13.04
N GLY A 89 -6.44 -8.41 13.49
CA GLY A 89 -4.98 -8.21 13.43
C GLY A 89 -4.40 -8.16 12.00
N GLU A 90 -5.07 -8.78 11.02
CA GLU A 90 -4.65 -8.76 9.61
C GLU A 90 -5.21 -7.51 8.87
N LEU A 91 -6.36 -6.99 9.32
CA LEU A 91 -7.00 -5.78 8.77
C LEU A 91 -6.41 -4.48 9.32
N ALA A 92 -6.04 -4.46 10.60
CA ALA A 92 -5.48 -3.28 11.26
C ALA A 92 -4.36 -2.59 10.45
N PRO A 93 -3.32 -3.29 9.97
CA PRO A 93 -2.27 -2.64 9.18
C PRO A 93 -2.78 -2.09 7.84
N VAL A 94 -3.69 -2.80 7.16
CA VAL A 94 -4.28 -2.33 5.89
C VAL A 94 -5.01 -1.01 6.11
N VAL A 95 -5.83 -0.94 7.16
CA VAL A 95 -6.63 0.25 7.50
C VAL A 95 -5.72 1.40 7.93
N LEU A 96 -4.73 1.14 8.78
CA LEU A 96 -3.77 2.15 9.24
C LEU A 96 -2.97 2.74 8.09
N TYR A 97 -2.33 1.90 7.26
CA TYR A 97 -1.57 2.38 6.12
C TYR A 97 -2.46 3.05 5.07
N GLY A 98 -3.66 2.52 4.86
CA GLY A 98 -4.65 3.09 3.95
C GLY A 98 -5.06 4.50 4.36
N LEU A 99 -5.54 4.66 5.60
CA LEU A 99 -6.03 5.96 6.09
C LEU A 99 -4.92 7.01 6.18
N ILE A 100 -3.75 6.64 6.72
CA ILE A 100 -2.63 7.57 6.83
C ILE A 100 -2.11 7.93 5.43
N GLY A 101 -1.97 6.95 4.55
CA GLY A 101 -1.55 7.18 3.17
C GLY A 101 -2.48 8.12 2.42
N LEU A 102 -3.80 7.90 2.55
CA LEU A 102 -4.82 8.75 1.94
C LEU A 102 -4.75 10.19 2.48
N ALA A 103 -4.63 10.35 3.80
CA ALA A 103 -4.52 11.66 4.43
C ALA A 103 -3.30 12.44 3.94
N LEU A 104 -2.15 11.77 3.77
CA LEU A 104 -0.95 12.40 3.23
C LEU A 104 -1.10 12.81 1.76
N VAL A 105 -1.71 11.97 0.93
CA VAL A 105 -1.98 12.33 -0.48
C VAL A 105 -2.89 13.54 -0.55
N PHE A 106 -3.96 13.59 0.25
CA PHE A 106 -4.83 14.76 0.34
C PHE A 106 -4.12 16.00 0.86
N ALA A 107 -3.26 15.87 1.87
CA ALA A 107 -2.45 16.99 2.37
C ALA A 107 -1.51 17.53 1.29
N GLY A 108 -0.89 16.66 0.50
CA GLY A 108 -0.07 17.04 -0.64
C GLY A 108 -0.87 17.76 -1.73
N LEU A 109 -2.06 17.26 -2.06
CA LEU A 109 -3.01 17.90 -2.98
C LEU A 109 -3.45 19.28 -2.50
N ALA A 110 -3.83 19.41 -1.24
CA ALA A 110 -4.20 20.68 -0.62
C ALA A 110 -3.03 21.68 -0.63
N SER A 111 -1.81 21.20 -0.38
CA SER A 111 -0.60 22.03 -0.44
C SER A 111 -0.33 22.55 -1.85
N LEU A 112 -0.56 21.72 -2.87
CA LEU A 112 -0.41 22.09 -4.27
C LEU A 112 -1.47 23.11 -4.69
N LEU A 113 -2.73 22.90 -4.31
CA LEU A 113 -3.83 23.84 -4.57
C LEU A 113 -3.64 25.18 -3.85
N ARG A 114 -3.00 25.19 -2.68
CA ARG A 114 -2.65 26.43 -1.96
C ARG A 114 -1.50 27.19 -2.64
N ALA A 115 -0.63 26.49 -3.34
CA ALA A 115 0.57 27.07 -3.96
C ALA A 115 0.32 27.65 -5.37
N VAL A 116 -0.80 27.28 -6.00
CA VAL A 116 -1.31 27.83 -7.27
C VAL A 116 -2.17 29.05 -6.99
#